data_AF-A0A9P0AN04-F1
#
_entry.id   AF-A0A9P0AN04-F1
#
_cell.length_a   1.000
_cell.length_b   1.000
_cell.length_c   1.000
_cell.angle_alpha   90.00
_cell.angle_beta   90.00
_cell.angle_gamma   90.00
#
_symmetry.space_group_name_H-M   'P 1'
#
loop_
_entity.id
_entity.type
_entity.pdbx_description
1 polymer ?
#
loop_
_entity_poly.entity_id
_entity_poly.type
_entity_poly.pdbx_seq_one_letter_code
_entity_poly.pdbx_strand_id
1 'polypeptide(L)'
;MLNRVLWNQSISKANKHRIYDAIVKSIKLYGSEVWPFTKRTQEMLRVTEMDFWRRSAGISRRDHVRNKRIRQVMKVEKDIVHDIMSRQLCWYRHVQRMSEERLPKQVLDWIPPGKKRRGRTVKGWRQGVDEEMLRRQLPDNLWEDRHMWRLGAVERQSAL
;
A
#
# COMPACT_ATOMS: atom_id res chain seq x y z
N MET A 1 -9.60 21.89 -5.48
CA MET A 1 -8.35 22.65 -5.77
C MET A 1 -7.49 22.03 -6.87
N LEU A 2 -7.13 20.74 -6.83
CA LEU A 2 -6.20 20.14 -7.82
C LEU A 2 -6.75 19.97 -9.25
N ASN A 3 -8.05 20.09 -9.48
CA ASN A 3 -8.67 19.70 -10.75
C ASN A 3 -8.04 20.41 -11.96
N ARG A 4 -7.85 21.74 -11.92
CA ARG A 4 -7.21 22.48 -13.03
C ARG A 4 -5.80 21.99 -13.34
N VAL A 5 -5.02 21.66 -12.31
CA VAL A 5 -3.63 21.18 -12.45
C VAL A 5 -3.61 19.77 -13.06
N LEU A 6 -4.53 18.90 -12.64
CA LEU A 6 -4.59 17.52 -13.15
C LEU A 6 -4.94 17.47 -14.63
N TRP A 7 -5.94 18.23 -15.06
CA TRP A 7 -6.39 18.25 -16.45
C TRP A 7 -5.45 18.99 -17.41
N ASN A 8 -4.58 19.84 -16.88
CA ASN A 8 -3.63 20.59 -17.72
C ASN A 8 -2.58 19.65 -18.34
N GLN A 9 -2.57 19.55 -19.68
CA GLN A 9 -1.61 18.71 -20.42
C GLN A 9 -0.26 19.37 -20.67
N SER A 10 -0.11 20.68 -20.40
CA SER A 10 1.21 21.34 -20.48
C SER A 10 2.15 20.93 -19.34
N ILE A 11 1.59 20.42 -18.23
CA ILE A 11 2.37 19.94 -17.09
C ILE A 11 2.93 18.56 -17.41
N SER A 12 4.25 18.42 -17.27
CA SER A 12 4.93 17.14 -17.50
C SER A 12 4.39 16.03 -16.60
N LYS A 13 4.36 14.81 -17.12
CA LYS A 13 3.95 13.62 -16.34
C LYS A 13 4.78 13.47 -15.07
N ALA A 14 6.09 13.75 -15.13
CA ALA A 14 6.97 13.70 -13.97
C ALA A 14 6.54 14.63 -12.85
N ASN A 15 6.11 15.86 -13.17
CA ASN A 15 5.59 16.79 -12.16
C ASN A 15 4.24 16.32 -11.59
N LYS A 16 3.37 15.70 -12.41
CA LYS A 16 2.13 15.09 -11.92
C LYS A 16 2.39 13.94 -10.95
N HIS A 17 3.42 13.14 -11.20
CA HIS A 17 3.90 12.12 -10.25
C HIS A 17 4.38 12.73 -8.94
N ARG A 18 5.21 13.77 -8.99
CA ARG A 18 5.67 14.48 -7.77
C ARG A 18 4.51 15.03 -6.96
N ILE A 19 3.50 15.61 -7.61
CA ILE A 19 2.28 16.11 -6.94
C ILE A 19 1.50 14.97 -6.30
N TYR A 20 1.36 13.83 -7.01
CA TYR A 20 0.73 12.65 -6.45
C TYR A 20 1.44 12.18 -5.19
N ASP A 21 2.76 11.99 -5.26
CA ASP A 21 3.55 11.48 -4.15
C ASP A 21 3.54 12.43 -2.95
N ALA A 22 3.69 13.74 -3.20
CA ALA A 22 3.76 14.75 -2.15
C ALA A 22 2.43 15.00 -1.43
N ILE A 23 1.29 14.92 -2.14
CA ILE A 23 -0.02 15.30 -1.58
C ILE A 23 -0.92 14.08 -1.41
N VAL A 24 -1.23 13.38 -2.50
CA VAL A 24 -2.25 12.32 -2.46
C VAL A 24 -1.73 11.11 -1.73
N LYS A 25 -0.55 10.62 -2.11
CA LYS A 25 0.09 9.46 -1.50
C LYS A 25 0.42 9.74 -0.04
N SER A 26 1.02 10.88 0.30
CA SER A 26 1.35 11.24 1.68
C SER A 26 0.12 11.21 2.61
N ILE A 27 -1.01 11.81 2.20
CA ILE A 27 -2.26 11.82 2.98
C ILE A 27 -2.82 10.40 3.14
N LYS A 28 -2.81 9.60 2.06
CA LYS A 28 -3.35 8.24 2.10
C LYS A 28 -2.48 7.23 2.84
N LEU A 29 -1.16 7.46 2.87
CA LEU A 29 -0.20 6.62 3.58
C LEU A 29 -0.14 6.94 5.08
N TYR A 30 -0.54 8.14 5.49
CA TYR A 30 -0.55 8.52 6.90
C TYR A 30 -1.38 7.54 7.75
N GLY A 31 -0.75 6.93 8.75
CA GLY A 31 -1.39 5.96 9.64
C GLY A 31 -1.74 4.59 9.03
N SER A 32 -1.47 4.37 7.74
CA SER A 32 -1.82 3.13 7.02
C SER A 32 -1.08 1.89 7.52
N GLU A 33 0.02 2.09 8.24
CA GLU A 33 0.93 1.04 8.72
C GLU A 33 0.31 0.18 9.82
N VAL A 34 -0.62 0.75 10.59
CA VAL A 34 -1.16 0.12 11.81
C VAL A 34 -2.61 -0.35 11.67
N TRP A 35 -3.31 -0.01 10.57
CA TRP A 35 -4.72 -0.36 10.39
C TRP A 35 -4.92 -1.64 9.57
N PRO A 36 -5.89 -2.49 9.93
CA PRO A 36 -6.19 -3.69 9.16
C PRO A 36 -6.74 -3.32 7.78
N PHE A 37 -6.19 -3.95 6.75
CA PHE A 37 -6.48 -3.60 5.37
C PHE A 37 -7.52 -4.53 4.74
N THR A 38 -8.77 -4.08 4.69
CA THR A 38 -9.85 -4.88 4.08
C THR A 38 -9.81 -4.79 2.55
N LYS A 39 -10.37 -5.79 1.86
CA LYS A 39 -10.54 -5.76 0.38
C LYS A 39 -11.30 -4.50 -0.08
N ARG A 40 -12.30 -4.05 0.69
CA ARG A 40 -13.06 -2.84 0.39
C ARG A 40 -12.18 -1.59 0.45
N THR A 41 -11.35 -1.48 1.48
CA THR A 41 -10.41 -0.36 1.64
C THR A 41 -9.37 -0.35 0.51
N GLN A 42 -8.83 -1.53 0.15
CA GLN A 42 -7.92 -1.68 -0.98
C GLN A 42 -8.52 -1.16 -2.29
N GLU A 43 -9.76 -1.57 -2.59
CA GLU A 43 -10.43 -1.18 -3.81
C GLU A 43 -10.72 0.33 -3.84
N MET A 44 -11.19 0.90 -2.72
CA MET A 44 -11.42 2.33 -2.62
C MET A 44 -10.15 3.16 -2.88
N LEU A 45 -8.99 2.68 -2.42
CA LEU A 45 -7.71 3.35 -2.64
C LEU A 45 -7.25 3.23 -4.09
N ARG A 46 -7.39 2.05 -4.71
CA ARG A 46 -7.13 1.87 -6.14
C ARG A 46 -8.02 2.75 -7.01
N VAL A 47 -9.30 2.88 -6.66
CA VAL A 47 -10.23 3.77 -7.36
C VAL A 47 -9.79 5.22 -7.23
N THR A 48 -9.41 5.65 -6.03
CA THR A 48 -8.93 7.02 -5.78
C THR A 48 -7.67 7.32 -6.58
N GLU A 49 -6.70 6.41 -6.57
CA GLU A 49 -5.46 6.52 -7.35
C GLU A 49 -5.74 6.54 -8.86
N MET A 50 -6.62 5.66 -9.36
CA MET A 50 -6.97 5.61 -10.77
C MET A 50 -7.72 6.86 -11.24
N ASP A 51 -8.54 7.47 -10.40
CA ASP A 51 -9.18 8.75 -10.69
C ASP A 51 -8.14 9.86 -10.86
N PHE A 52 -7.13 9.92 -9.97
CA PHE A 52 -6.01 10.85 -10.10
C PHE A 52 -5.26 10.66 -11.42
N TRP A 53 -4.88 9.41 -11.75
CA TRP A 53 -4.12 9.13 -12.97
C TRP A 53 -4.92 9.36 -14.24
N ARG A 54 -6.23 9.05 -14.22
CA ARG A 54 -7.13 9.28 -15.36
C ARG A 54 -7.24 10.77 -15.69
N ARG A 55 -7.48 11.61 -14.68
CA ARG A 55 -7.52 13.08 -14.84
C ARG A 55 -6.16 13.63 -15.29
N SER A 56 -5.08 13.12 -14.70
CA SER A 56 -3.70 13.48 -15.07
C SER A 56 -3.35 13.14 -16.52
N ALA A 57 -3.91 12.04 -17.04
CA ALA A 57 -3.75 11.65 -18.44
C ALA A 57 -4.66 12.45 -19.40
N GLY A 58 -5.56 13.31 -18.89
CA GLY A 58 -6.52 14.05 -19.70
C GLY A 58 -7.62 13.17 -20.30
N ILE A 59 -7.84 11.97 -19.75
CA ILE A 59 -8.78 10.98 -20.30
C ILE A 59 -10.08 11.06 -19.51
N SER A 60 -11.19 11.23 -20.21
CA SER A 60 -12.53 11.19 -19.63
C SER A 60 -12.96 9.76 -19.30
N ARG A 61 -13.97 9.63 -18.44
CA ARG A 61 -14.67 8.34 -18.28
C ARG A 61 -15.47 7.95 -19.54
N ARG A 62 -15.89 8.95 -20.33
CA ARG A 62 -16.63 8.76 -21.59
C ARG A 62 -15.78 8.13 -22.70
N ASP A 63 -14.47 8.19 -22.59
CA ASP A 63 -13.57 7.63 -23.59
C ASP A 63 -13.46 6.09 -23.48
N HIS A 64 -14.07 5.48 -22.46
CA HIS A 64 -14.08 4.03 -22.19
C HIS A 64 -12.69 3.36 -22.19
N VAL A 65 -11.63 4.15 -21.97
CA VAL A 65 -10.25 3.64 -21.91
C VAL A 65 -10.06 2.79 -20.65
N ARG A 66 -9.50 1.58 -20.85
CA ARG A 66 -9.20 0.63 -19.78
C ARG A 66 -8.13 1.17 -18.82
N ASN A 67 -8.28 0.88 -17.52
CA ASN A 67 -7.34 1.33 -16.48
C ASN A 67 -5.89 0.86 -16.73
N LYS A 68 -5.70 -0.35 -17.30
CA LYS A 68 -4.36 -0.86 -17.69
C LYS A 68 -3.65 0.08 -18.67
N ARG A 69 -4.38 0.62 -19.65
CA ARG A 69 -3.82 1.56 -20.64
C ARG A 69 -3.42 2.88 -19.99
N ILE A 70 -4.23 3.41 -19.07
CA ILE A 70 -3.93 4.65 -18.35
C ILE A 70 -2.65 4.48 -17.52
N ARG A 71 -2.50 3.36 -16.80
CA ARG A 71 -1.28 3.04 -16.06
C ARG A 71 -0.05 3.00 -16.95
N GLN A 72 -0.15 2.38 -18.13
CA GLN A 72 0.95 2.37 -19.11
C GLN A 72 1.31 3.78 -19.59
N VAL A 73 0.31 4.60 -19.96
CA VAL A 73 0.51 5.98 -20.42
C VAL A 73 1.17 6.84 -19.35
N MET A 74 0.76 6.65 -18.09
CA MET A 74 1.30 7.36 -16.94
C MET A 74 2.55 6.71 -16.36
N LYS A 75 3.01 5.56 -16.88
CA LYS A 75 4.16 4.81 -16.34
C LYS A 75 4.01 4.49 -14.84
N VAL A 76 2.82 4.05 -14.43
CA VAL A 76 2.52 3.65 -13.05
C VAL A 76 2.64 2.14 -12.94
N GLU A 77 3.69 1.67 -12.28
CA GLU A 77 3.98 0.24 -12.11
C GLU A 77 3.34 -0.33 -10.84
N LYS A 78 3.50 0.38 -9.73
CA LYS A 78 2.99 -0.02 -8.40
C LYS A 78 1.78 0.83 -8.02
N ASP A 79 0.79 0.19 -7.40
CA ASP A 79 -0.37 0.90 -6.85
C ASP A 79 -0.13 1.31 -5.40
N ILE A 80 -0.97 2.22 -4.91
CA ILE A 80 -0.88 2.69 -3.52
C ILE A 80 -1.04 1.56 -2.50
N VAL A 81 -1.76 0.49 -2.85
CA VAL A 81 -1.96 -0.68 -1.98
C VAL A 81 -0.62 -1.40 -1.77
N HIS A 82 0.17 -1.58 -2.82
CA HIS A 82 1.51 -2.14 -2.72
C HIS A 82 2.41 -1.31 -1.78
N ASP A 83 2.36 0.02 -1.86
CA ASP A 83 3.15 0.90 -1.00
C ASP A 83 2.75 0.77 0.47
N ILE A 84 1.44 0.71 0.77
CA ILE A 84 0.91 0.50 2.12
C ILE A 84 1.37 -0.84 2.68
N MET A 85 1.20 -1.92 1.91
CA MET A 85 1.62 -3.27 2.30
C MET A 85 3.12 -3.33 2.60
N SER A 86 3.93 -2.64 1.80
CA SER A 86 5.38 -2.57 2.01
C SER A 86 5.74 -1.85 3.31
N ARG A 87 5.00 -0.78 3.65
CA ARG A 87 5.16 -0.10 4.95
C ARG A 87 4.68 -0.93 6.13
N GLN A 88 3.58 -1.67 5.99
CA GLN A 88 3.09 -2.61 7.01
C GLN A 88 4.13 -3.69 7.31
N LEU A 89 4.78 -4.23 6.28
CA LEU A 89 5.91 -5.15 6.43
C LEU A 89 7.10 -4.48 7.14
N CYS A 90 7.50 -3.28 6.74
CA CYS A 90 8.55 -2.54 7.44
C CYS A 90 8.23 -2.30 8.92
N TRP A 91 6.98 -1.93 9.23
CA TRP A 91 6.50 -1.77 10.61
C TRP A 91 6.53 -3.11 11.37
N TYR A 92 6.02 -4.18 10.78
CA TYR A 92 6.06 -5.52 11.36
C TYR A 92 7.48 -5.92 11.76
N ARG A 93 8.42 -5.79 10.83
CA ARG A 93 9.83 -6.07 11.12
C ARG A 93 10.39 -5.17 12.22
N HIS A 94 10.03 -3.89 12.22
CA HIS A 94 10.48 -2.98 13.26
C HIS A 94 10.02 -3.43 14.65
N VAL A 95 8.75 -3.84 14.77
CA VAL A 95 8.18 -4.38 16.00
C VAL A 95 8.81 -5.73 16.38
N GLN A 96 9.02 -6.63 15.42
CA GLN A 96 9.64 -7.94 15.68
C GLN A 96 11.03 -7.85 16.32
N ARG A 97 11.79 -6.79 15.99
CA ARG A 97 13.13 -6.51 16.53
C ARG A 97 13.12 -5.77 17.88
N MET A 98 11.97 -5.37 18.39
CA MET A 98 11.89 -4.76 19.71
C MET A 98 12.07 -5.80 20.81
N SER A 99 12.50 -5.36 21.99
CA SER A 99 12.48 -6.20 23.19
C SER A 99 11.05 -6.69 23.49
N GLU A 100 10.95 -7.93 23.99
CA GLU A 100 9.71 -8.58 24.43
C GLU A 100 8.96 -7.81 25.53
N GLU A 101 9.68 -6.96 26.28
CA GLU A 101 9.11 -6.09 27.31
C GLU A 101 8.33 -4.90 26.74
N ARG A 102 8.51 -4.57 25.46
CA ARG A 102 7.86 -3.40 24.85
C ARG A 102 6.41 -3.69 24.49
N LEU A 103 5.53 -2.75 24.84
CA LEU A 103 4.09 -2.84 24.56
C LEU A 103 3.75 -3.18 23.09
N PRO A 104 4.38 -2.58 22.05
CA PRO A 104 4.04 -2.93 20.66
C PRO A 104 4.29 -4.40 20.31
N LYS A 105 5.35 -5.00 20.87
CA LYS A 105 5.70 -6.41 20.68
C LYS A 105 4.69 -7.31 21.40
N GLN A 106 4.40 -7.00 22.66
CA GLN A 106 3.38 -7.71 23.44
C GLN A 106 2.00 -7.67 22.77
N VAL A 107 1.58 -6.50 22.26
CA VAL A 107 0.30 -6.34 21.56
C VAL A 107 0.28 -7.10 20.23
N LEU A 108 1.41 -7.15 19.52
CA LEU A 108 1.54 -7.88 18.25
C LEU A 108 1.37 -9.40 18.43
N ASP A 109 1.92 -9.94 19.51
CA ASP A 109 1.90 -11.37 19.81
C ASP A 109 0.70 -11.80 20.66
N TRP A 110 -0.01 -10.83 21.25
CA TRP A 110 -1.22 -11.10 22.02
C TRP A 110 -2.39 -11.55 21.13
N ILE A 111 -2.88 -12.76 21.38
CA ILE A 111 -4.08 -13.31 20.77
C ILE A 111 -5.22 -13.22 21.79
N PRO A 112 -6.25 -12.37 21.56
CA PRO A 112 -7.35 -12.24 22.50
C PRO A 112 -8.12 -13.57 22.62
N PRO A 113 -8.36 -14.08 23.84
CA PRO A 113 -9.16 -15.29 24.03
C PRO A 113 -10.63 -15.05 23.66
N GLY A 114 -11.25 -16.06 23.04
CA GLY A 114 -12.70 -16.07 22.74
C GLY A 114 -13.07 -15.86 21.27
N LYS A 115 -14.37 -15.97 20.98
CA LYS A 115 -14.92 -15.82 19.62
C LYS A 115 -15.09 -14.34 19.26
N LYS A 116 -14.74 -13.98 18.01
CA LYS A 116 -15.01 -12.63 17.47
C LYS A 116 -16.53 -12.38 17.44
N ARG A 117 -16.97 -11.26 18.00
CA ARG A 117 -18.38 -10.84 17.97
C ARG A 117 -18.85 -10.62 16.51
N ARG A 118 -20.13 -10.88 16.26
CA ARG A 118 -20.79 -10.61 14.96
C ARG A 118 -20.60 -9.14 14.59
N GLY A 119 -20.17 -8.87 13.35
CA GLY A 119 -19.89 -7.52 12.84
C GLY A 119 -18.42 -7.07 12.96
N ARG A 120 -17.59 -7.74 13.79
CA ARG A 120 -16.15 -7.49 13.78
C ARG A 120 -15.53 -8.06 12.50
N THR A 121 -14.70 -7.27 11.81
CA THR A 121 -13.99 -7.72 10.61
C THR A 121 -13.26 -9.03 10.88
N VAL A 122 -13.49 -10.02 10.02
CA VAL A 122 -12.91 -11.36 10.15
C VAL A 122 -11.39 -11.29 10.08
N LYS A 123 -10.84 -10.48 9.16
CA LYS A 123 -9.39 -10.29 9.01
C LYS A 123 -8.82 -9.28 10.00
N GLY A 124 -7.82 -9.72 10.76
CA GLY A 124 -7.00 -8.85 11.62
C GLY A 124 -5.81 -8.25 10.86
N TRP A 125 -5.08 -7.35 11.51
CA TRP A 125 -3.87 -6.76 10.94
C TRP A 125 -2.78 -7.82 10.72
N ARG A 126 -2.50 -8.66 11.74
CA ARG A 126 -1.49 -9.75 11.67
C ARG A 126 -1.75 -10.69 10.50
N GLN A 127 -2.99 -11.16 10.36
CA GLN A 127 -3.40 -12.00 9.23
C GLN A 127 -3.14 -11.34 7.86
N GLY A 128 -3.30 -10.02 7.75
CA GLY A 128 -2.98 -9.30 6.51
C GLY A 128 -1.47 -9.26 6.22
N VAL A 129 -0.65 -9.11 7.26
CA VAL A 129 0.81 -9.18 7.16
C VAL A 129 1.25 -10.59 6.76
N ASP A 130 0.74 -11.63 7.41
CA ASP A 130 1.09 -13.02 7.13
C ASP A 130 0.71 -13.40 5.68
N GLU A 131 -0.47 -12.99 5.21
CA GLU A 131 -0.90 -13.17 3.83
C GLU A 131 0.03 -12.47 2.83
N GLU A 132 0.50 -11.26 3.14
CA GLU A 132 1.41 -10.52 2.27
C GLU A 132 2.84 -11.08 2.31
N MET A 133 3.31 -11.56 3.46
CA MET A 133 4.58 -12.29 3.57
C MET A 133 4.54 -13.57 2.73
N LEU A 134 3.45 -14.33 2.81
CA LEU A 134 3.24 -15.52 1.96
C LEU A 134 3.20 -15.15 0.48
N ARG A 135 2.46 -14.10 0.11
CA ARG A 135 2.36 -13.63 -1.27
C ARG A 135 3.72 -13.21 -1.85
N ARG A 136 4.56 -12.59 -1.02
CA ARG A 136 5.93 -12.18 -1.39
C ARG A 136 6.97 -13.27 -1.17
N GLN A 137 6.57 -14.46 -0.69
CA GLN A 137 7.46 -15.58 -0.38
C GLN A 137 8.61 -15.15 0.55
N LEU A 138 8.27 -14.40 1.60
CA LEU A 138 9.22 -13.97 2.62
C LEU A 138 9.22 -15.02 3.74
N PRO A 139 10.38 -15.65 4.05
CA PRO A 139 10.45 -16.56 5.18
C PRO A 139 10.32 -15.79 6.49
N ASP A 140 9.74 -16.46 7.50
CA ASP A 140 9.31 -15.84 8.75
C ASP A 140 10.47 -15.30 9.61
N ASN A 141 11.69 -15.76 9.40
CA ASN A 141 12.91 -15.31 10.06
C ASN A 141 13.67 -14.22 9.28
N LEU A 142 13.22 -13.85 8.08
CA LEU A 142 13.92 -12.87 7.23
C LEU A 142 13.98 -11.47 7.86
N TRP A 143 13.18 -11.20 8.89
CA TRP A 143 13.21 -9.92 9.58
C TRP A 143 14.52 -9.66 10.32
N GLU A 144 15.36 -10.67 10.59
CA GLU A 144 16.67 -10.53 11.22
C GLU A 144 17.69 -9.85 10.30
N ASP A 145 17.70 -10.22 9.01
CA ASP A 145 18.60 -9.65 8.01
C ASP A 145 18.02 -8.35 7.40
N ARG A 146 18.74 -7.24 7.57
CA ARG A 146 18.29 -5.94 7.05
C ARG A 146 18.38 -5.83 5.53
N HIS A 147 19.35 -6.46 4.93
CA HIS A 147 19.60 -6.44 3.50
C HIS A 147 18.56 -7.29 2.79
N MET A 148 18.40 -8.54 3.23
CA MET A 148 17.43 -9.47 2.64
C MET A 148 15.99 -8.99 2.81
N TRP A 149 15.65 -8.36 3.94
CA TRP A 149 14.32 -7.77 4.11
C TRP A 149 14.05 -6.61 3.14
N ARG A 150 15.04 -5.76 2.85
CA ARG A 150 14.83 -4.64 1.90
C ARG A 150 14.57 -5.18 0.49
N LEU A 151 15.35 -6.16 0.07
CA LEU A 151 15.14 -6.87 -1.20
C LEU A 151 13.77 -7.54 -1.25
N GLY A 152 13.32 -8.19 -0.17
CA GLY A 152 12.02 -8.87 -0.17
C GLY A 152 10.80 -7.94 -0.04
N ALA A 153 10.86 -6.98 0.88
CA ALA A 153 9.71 -6.19 1.31
C ALA A 153 9.59 -4.83 0.61
N VAL A 154 10.65 -4.32 -0.02
CA VAL A 154 10.65 -3.02 -0.74
C VAL A 154 10.91 -3.23 -2.24
N GLU A 155 11.78 -4.17 -2.60
CA GLU A 155 12.24 -4.38 -3.97
C GLU A 155 12.09 -5.82 -4.48
N ARG A 156 10.87 -6.25 -4.79
CA ARG A 156 10.72 -7.15 -5.95
C ARG A 156 10.23 -6.35 -7.14
N GLN A 157 11.21 -5.81 -7.87
CA GLN A 157 11.04 -5.44 -9.26
C GLN A 157 11.94 -6.34 -10.09
N SER A 158 11.36 -6.89 -11.17
CA SER A 158 12.06 -7.52 -12.30
C SER A 158 12.64 -8.91 -12.06
N ALA A 159 11.77 -9.93 -12.12
CA ALA A 159 12.09 -11.18 -12.81
C ALA A 159 10.79 -11.86 -13.25
N LEU A 160 10.67 -12.04 -14.58
CA LEU A 160 9.59 -12.61 -15.40
C LEU A 160 8.57 -11.60 -15.93
#